data_AF-A0A258W835-F1
#
_entry.id   AF-A0A258W835-F1
#
_cell.length_a   1.000
_cell.length_b   1.000
_cell.length_c   1.000
_cell.angle_alpha   90.00
_cell.angle_beta   90.00
_cell.angle_gamma   90.00
#
_symmetry.space_group_name_H-M   'P 1'
#
loop_
_entity.id
_entity.type
_entity.pdbx_description
1 polymer ?
#
loop_
_entity_poly.entity_id
_entity_poly.type
_entity_poly.pdbx_seq_one_letter_code
_entity_poly.pdbx_strand_id
1 'polypeptide(L)'
;MNQNQKAFLFTVMAMGFLLAPELAFAGLESSLMGIKMKLTGVILPLLSVIGIAIAAISFFTGNPNAKQHIVYAVLGCIFGFGAQAIVDFIAQTVR
;
A
#
# COMPACT_ATOMS: atom_id res chain seq x y z
N MET A 1 -43.68 24.32 20.75
CA MET A 1 -42.21 24.39 20.91
C MET A 1 -41.76 25.80 20.63
N ASN A 2 -41.36 26.54 21.67
CA ASN A 2 -41.05 27.97 21.57
C ASN A 2 -39.83 28.20 20.66
N GLN A 3 -39.77 29.34 20.00
CA GLN A 3 -38.69 29.72 19.08
C GLN A 3 -37.30 29.61 19.76
N ASN A 4 -37.24 29.90 21.05
CA ASN A 4 -36.03 29.78 21.86
C ASN A 4 -35.61 28.32 22.11
N GLN A 5 -36.57 27.38 22.21
CA GLN A 5 -36.25 25.94 22.31
C GLN A 5 -35.74 25.38 20.98
N LYS A 6 -36.27 25.85 19.85
CA LYS A 6 -35.76 25.49 18.51
C LYS A 6 -34.34 26.03 18.30
N ALA A 7 -34.09 27.28 18.70
CA ALA A 7 -32.77 27.90 18.61
C ALA A 7 -31.74 27.18 19.48
N PHE A 8 -32.10 26.80 20.71
CA PHE A 8 -31.24 26.05 21.62
C PHE A 8 -30.91 24.64 21.10
N LEU A 9 -31.92 23.91 20.60
CA LEU A 9 -31.70 22.59 19.99
C LEU A 9 -30.80 22.67 18.75
N PHE A 10 -30.98 23.71 17.93
CA PHE A 10 -30.15 23.94 16.75
C PHE A 10 -28.69 24.27 17.12
N THR A 11 -28.47 25.04 18.18
CA THR A 11 -27.11 25.37 18.64
C THR A 11 -26.40 24.15 19.23
N VAL A 12 -27.09 23.33 20.02
CA VAL A 12 -26.52 22.07 20.56
C VAL A 12 -26.17 21.10 19.44
N MET A 13 -27.01 20.97 18.42
CA MET A 13 -26.75 20.11 17.26
C MET A 13 -25.57 20.62 16.41
N ALA A 14 -25.46 21.93 16.19
CA ALA A 14 -24.34 22.54 15.48
C ALA A 14 -23.00 22.39 16.24
N MET A 15 -23.03 22.52 17.57
CA MET A 15 -21.86 22.30 18.44
C MET A 15 -21.39 20.83 18.38
N GLY A 16 -22.32 19.88 18.32
CA GLY A 16 -22.01 18.46 18.15
C GLY A 16 -21.33 18.14 16.81
N PHE A 17 -21.71 18.84 15.73
CA PHE A 17 -21.10 18.64 14.41
C PHE A 17 -19.69 19.27 14.30
N LEU A 18 -19.44 20.35 15.04
CA LEU A 18 -18.13 21.03 15.11
C LEU A 18 -17.09 20.26 15.94
N LEU A 19 -17.54 19.50 16.95
CA LEU A 19 -16.67 18.75 17.86
C LEU A 19 -16.39 17.31 17.41
N ALA A 20 -17.05 16.82 16.35
CA ALA A 20 -16.82 15.51 15.78
C ALA A 20 -16.41 15.55 14.29
N PRO A 21 -15.35 16.30 13.91
CA PRO A 21 -14.80 16.24 12.56
C PRO A 21 -14.26 14.84 12.21
N GLU A 22 -14.01 14.01 13.23
CA GLU A 22 -13.52 12.62 13.11
C GLU A 22 -14.53 11.68 12.43
N LEU A 23 -15.84 11.95 12.54
CA LEU A 23 -16.88 11.19 11.83
C LEU A 23 -16.97 11.57 10.34
N ALA A 24 -16.40 12.73 9.97
CA ALA A 24 -16.30 13.20 8.59
C ALA A 24 -14.97 12.81 7.91
N PHE A 25 -14.13 12.00 8.57
CA PHE A 25 -12.94 11.40 7.98
C PHE A 25 -13.35 10.29 7.00
N ALA A 26 -13.80 10.70 5.82
CA ALA A 26 -14.17 9.82 4.74
C ALA A 26 -12.95 9.01 4.25
N GLY A 27 -12.77 7.79 4.77
CA GLY A 27 -12.39 6.52 4.11
C GLY A 27 -11.19 6.42 3.14
N LEU A 28 -10.51 7.51 2.80
CA LEU A 28 -9.46 7.53 1.80
C LEU A 28 -8.15 6.97 2.34
N GLU A 29 -7.81 7.26 3.60
CA GLU A 29 -6.61 6.72 4.25
C GLU A 29 -6.68 5.20 4.37
N SER A 30 -7.82 4.65 4.81
CA SER A 30 -8.03 3.21 4.90
C SER A 30 -7.98 2.52 3.53
N SER A 31 -8.58 3.14 2.51
CA SER A 31 -8.53 2.62 1.13
C SER A 31 -7.12 2.67 0.55
N LEU A 32 -6.39 3.77 0.76
CA LEU A 32 -5.01 3.95 0.29
C LEU A 32 -4.06 3.00 1.02
N MET A 33 -4.24 2.80 2.31
CA MET A 33 -3.45 1.87 3.12
C MET A 33 -3.76 0.42 2.74
N GLY A 34 -5.03 0.09 2.46
CA GLY A 34 -5.43 -1.22 1.93
C GLY A 34 -4.82 -1.51 0.55
N ILE A 35 -4.78 -0.51 -0.36
CA ILE A 35 -4.14 -0.64 -1.66
C ILE A 35 -2.63 -0.83 -1.49
N LYS A 36 -1.96 -0.01 -0.65
CA LYS A 36 -0.53 -0.17 -0.34
C LYS A 36 -0.25 -1.59 0.13
N MET A 37 -1.02 -2.10 1.10
CA MET A 37 -0.85 -3.44 1.66
C MET A 37 -1.01 -4.56 0.62
N LYS A 38 -1.98 -4.44 -0.30
CA LYS A 38 -2.16 -5.45 -1.36
C LYS A 38 -1.08 -5.39 -2.43
N LEU A 39 -0.67 -4.19 -2.84
CA LEU A 39 0.36 -4.01 -3.87
C LEU A 39 1.70 -4.56 -3.38
N THR A 40 2.02 -4.25 -2.13
CA THR A 40 3.30 -4.59 -1.53
C THR A 40 3.32 -6.01 -0.97
N GLY A 41 2.28 -6.44 -0.26
CA GLY A 41 2.22 -7.77 0.35
C GLY A 41 1.89 -8.92 -0.61
N VAL A 42 1.36 -8.64 -1.80
CA VAL A 42 0.90 -9.70 -2.72
C VAL A 42 1.47 -9.53 -4.13
N ILE A 43 1.31 -8.35 -4.75
CA ILE A 43 1.65 -8.17 -6.17
C ILE A 43 3.17 -8.18 -6.42
N LEU A 44 3.95 -7.43 -5.65
CA LEU A 44 5.42 -7.40 -5.75
C LEU A 44 6.07 -8.79 -5.52
N PRO A 45 5.65 -9.56 -4.49
CA PRO A 45 6.07 -10.94 -4.32
C PRO A 45 5.75 -11.86 -5.49
N LEU A 46 4.52 -11.78 -6.03
CA LEU A 46 4.09 -12.64 -7.13
C LEU A 46 4.91 -12.41 -8.41
N LEU A 47 5.16 -11.13 -8.76
CA LEU A 47 5.99 -10.79 -9.92
C LEU A 47 7.44 -11.31 -9.77
N SER A 48 7.97 -11.25 -8.55
CA SER A 48 9.32 -11.76 -8.23
C SER A 48 9.39 -13.29 -8.38
N VAL A 49 8.39 -14.02 -7.88
CA VAL A 49 8.31 -15.49 -8.04
C VAL A 49 8.21 -15.90 -9.51
N ILE A 50 7.43 -15.18 -10.32
CA ILE A 50 7.33 -15.43 -11.76
C ILE A 50 8.70 -15.24 -12.45
N GLY A 51 9.43 -14.18 -12.10
CA GLY A 51 10.78 -13.92 -12.61
C GLY A 51 11.77 -15.05 -12.30
N ILE A 52 11.73 -15.58 -11.07
CA ILE A 52 12.55 -16.74 -10.67
C ILE A 52 12.16 -17.98 -11.46
N ALA A 53 10.85 -18.25 -11.60
CA ALA A 53 10.38 -19.44 -12.31
C ALA A 53 10.84 -19.45 -13.78
N ILE A 54 10.78 -18.30 -14.46
CA ILE A 54 11.26 -18.16 -15.85
C ILE A 54 12.78 -18.38 -15.93
N ALA A 55 13.55 -17.82 -14.99
CA ALA A 55 15.00 -18.03 -14.96
C ALA A 55 15.39 -19.48 -14.64
N ALA A 56 14.65 -20.15 -13.76
CA ALA A 56 14.85 -21.57 -13.46
C ALA A 56 14.59 -22.44 -14.70
N ILE A 57 13.50 -22.19 -15.43
CA ILE A 57 13.20 -22.89 -16.70
C ILE A 57 14.29 -22.60 -17.75
N SER A 58 14.75 -21.35 -17.85
CA SER A 58 15.83 -20.96 -18.76
C SER A 58 17.18 -21.60 -18.41
N PHE A 59 17.37 -22.03 -17.16
CA PHE A 59 18.55 -22.78 -16.71
C PHE A 59 18.45 -24.27 -17.02
N PHE A 60 17.30 -24.89 -16.78
CA PHE A 60 17.08 -26.30 -17.12
C PHE A 60 17.11 -26.58 -18.63
N THR A 61 16.79 -25.59 -19.46
CA THR A 61 16.83 -25.68 -20.92
C THR A 61 18.23 -25.51 -21.53
N GLY A 62 19.27 -25.28 -20.72
CA GLY A 62 20.67 -25.35 -21.17
C GLY A 62 21.15 -24.20 -22.06
N ASN A 63 20.45 -23.07 -22.10
CA ASN A 63 20.87 -21.88 -22.85
C ASN A 63 22.26 -21.39 -22.36
N PRO A 64 23.25 -21.11 -23.23
CA PRO A 64 24.57 -20.60 -22.83
C PRO A 64 24.51 -19.30 -22.01
N ASN A 65 23.45 -18.50 -22.17
CA ASN A 65 23.21 -17.27 -21.38
C ASN A 65 22.35 -17.49 -20.12
N ALA A 66 22.03 -18.74 -19.75
CA ALA A 66 21.20 -19.05 -18.59
C ALA A 66 21.75 -18.47 -17.28
N LYS A 67 23.09 -18.38 -17.16
CA LYS A 67 23.73 -17.77 -15.99
C LYS A 67 23.37 -16.29 -15.86
N GLN A 68 23.25 -15.56 -16.97
CA GLN A 68 22.79 -14.16 -16.96
C GLN A 68 21.29 -14.06 -16.65
N HIS A 69 20.46 -14.97 -17.15
CA HIS A 69 19.02 -14.97 -16.86
C HIS A 69 18.74 -15.22 -15.37
N ILE A 70 19.51 -16.10 -14.73
CA ILE A 70 19.47 -16.29 -13.27
C ILE A 70 19.90 -15.01 -12.56
N VAL A 71 21.02 -14.39 -12.95
CA VAL A 71 21.51 -13.15 -12.32
C VAL A 71 20.46 -12.04 -12.43
N TYR A 72 19.83 -11.86 -13.59
CA TYR A 72 18.75 -10.87 -13.76
C TYR A 72 17.52 -11.19 -12.90
N ALA A 73 17.14 -12.46 -12.75
CA ALA A 73 16.03 -12.83 -11.87
C ALA A 73 16.35 -12.65 -10.38
N VAL A 74 17.58 -12.95 -9.95
CA VAL A 74 18.04 -12.72 -8.57
C VAL A 74 18.05 -11.22 -8.26
N LEU A 75 18.63 -10.40 -9.15
CA LEU A 75 18.60 -8.95 -9.01
C LEU A 75 17.16 -8.43 -9.01
N GLY A 76 16.32 -8.90 -9.92
CA GLY A 76 14.90 -8.58 -9.98
C GLY A 76 14.15 -8.90 -8.67
N CYS A 77 14.49 -9.99 -8.00
CA CYS A 77 13.91 -10.33 -6.70
C CYS A 77 14.45 -9.48 -5.55
N ILE A 78 15.74 -9.17 -5.54
CA ILE A 78 16.32 -8.27 -4.55
C ILE A 78 15.62 -6.91 -4.63
N PHE A 79 15.40 -6.37 -5.83
CA PHE A 79 14.67 -5.12 -6.00
C PHE A 79 13.16 -5.28 -5.76
N GLY A 80 12.54 -6.36 -6.20
CA GLY A 80 11.10 -6.62 -6.03
C GLY A 80 10.69 -6.79 -4.57
N PHE A 81 11.41 -7.61 -3.81
CA PHE A 81 11.16 -7.78 -2.37
C PHE A 81 11.78 -6.64 -1.53
N GLY A 82 12.91 -6.08 -1.95
CA GLY A 82 13.60 -5.00 -1.23
C GLY A 82 12.99 -3.61 -1.40
N ALA A 83 12.20 -3.37 -2.46
CA ALA A 83 11.56 -2.08 -2.71
C ALA A 83 10.61 -1.66 -1.57
N GLN A 84 9.92 -2.61 -0.92
CA GLN A 84 9.08 -2.31 0.24
C GLN A 84 9.88 -1.70 1.39
N ALA A 85 11.02 -2.31 1.74
CA ALA A 85 11.87 -1.83 2.83
C ALA A 85 12.43 -0.42 2.54
N ILE A 86 12.75 -0.13 1.28
CA ILE A 86 13.23 1.20 0.86
C ILE A 86 12.10 2.25 0.98
N VAL A 87 10.89 1.94 0.50
CA VAL A 87 9.76 2.87 0.59
C VAL A 87 9.37 3.12 2.05
N ASP A 88 9.39 2.09 2.89
CA ASP A 88 9.10 2.23 4.32
C ASP A 88 10.19 3.03 5.04
N PHE A 89 11.46 2.87 4.66
CA PHE A 89 12.57 3.69 5.17
C PHE A 89 12.43 5.17 4.81
N ILE A 90 12.07 5.48 3.56
CA ILE A 90 11.81 6.86 3.13
C ILE A 90 10.59 7.43 3.87
N ALA A 91 9.51 6.66 4.01
CA ALA A 91 8.30 7.10 4.71
C ALA A 91 8.53 7.36 6.20
N GLN A 92 9.46 6.64 6.84
CA GLN A 92 9.88 6.94 8.22
C GLN A 92 10.74 8.20 8.32
N THR A 93 11.59 8.47 7.33
CA THR A 93 12.50 9.62 7.36
C THR A 93 11.77 10.95 7.13
N VAL A 94 10.62 10.93 6.45
CA VAL A 94 9.84 12.13 6.07
C VAL A 94 8.68 12.42 7.04
N ARG A 95 8.50 11.60 8.09
CA ARG A 95 7.49 11.80 9.14
C ARG A 95 7.93 12.77 10.23
#